data_AF-A0A5K7U233-F1
#
_entry.id   AF-A0A5K7U233-F1
#
_cell.length_a   1.000
_cell.length_b   1.000
_cell.length_c   1.000
_cell.angle_alpha   90.00
_cell.angle_beta   90.00
_cell.angle_gamma   90.00
#
_symmetry.space_group_name_H-M   'P 1'
#
loop_
_entity.id
_entity.type
_entity.pdbx_description
1 polymer ?
#
loop_
_entity_poly.entity_id
_entity_poly.type
_entity_poly.pdbx_seq_one_letter_code
_entity_poly.pdbx_strand_id
1 'polypeptide(L)' 'MTVQVTERDESKMSHEGLAAGVRIWDVHQQGLLVGMFHNEHEAHQYRVELEELESQRATQ' A
#
# COMPACT_ATOMS: atom_id res chain seq x y z
N MET A 1 -10.09 -11.76 0.58
CA MET A 1 -8.73 -12.02 1.07
C MET A 1 -8.20 -10.75 1.73
N THR A 2 -7.10 -10.80 2.50
CA THR A 2 -6.67 -9.65 3.31
C THR A 2 -5.76 -8.73 2.50
N VAL A 3 -6.15 -7.46 2.37
CA VAL A 3 -5.33 -6.39 1.79
C VAL A 3 -4.86 -5.48 2.92
N GLN A 4 -3.56 -5.19 2.97
CA GLN A 4 -2.93 -4.35 3.99
C GLN A 4 -2.27 -3.15 3.34
N VAL A 5 -2.42 -1.99 3.98
CA VAL A 5 -1.74 -0.76 3.59
C VAL A 5 -0.68 -0.48 4.65
N THR A 6 0.56 -0.27 4.22
CA THR A 6 1.71 -0.04 5.11
C THR A 6 2.49 1.18 4.66
N GLU A 7 2.80 2.09 5.58
CA GLU A 7 3.75 3.16 5.31
C GLU A 7 5.15 2.55 5.13
N ARG A 8 5.80 2.86 4.00
CA ARG A 8 7.19 2.50 3.76
C ARG A 8 8.06 3.50 4.52
N ASP A 9 8.49 3.10 5.71
CA ASP A 9 9.45 3.85 6.50
C ASP A 9 10.85 3.72 5.88
N GLU A 10 11.22 4.68 5.02
CA GLU A 10 12.58 4.77 4.47
C GLU A 10 13.61 5.23 5.53
N SER A 11 13.16 5.60 6.73
CA SER A 11 13.98 6.11 7.84
C SER A 11 15.03 5.13 8.39
N LYS A 12 15.01 3.86 7.97
CA LYS A 12 15.97 2.84 8.41
C LYS A 12 17.16 2.63 7.47
N MET A 13 17.15 3.19 6.25
CA MET A 13 18.27 3.08 5.32
C MET A 13 18.94 4.43 5.10
N SER A 14 20.06 4.64 5.81
CA SER A 14 21.09 5.66 5.55
C SER A 14 20.82 7.08 6.08
N HIS A 15 21.69 7.50 6.99
CA HIS A 15 21.81 8.85 7.58
C HIS A 15 22.16 9.97 6.56
N GLU A 16 22.09 9.68 5.26
CA GLU A 16 22.44 10.59 4.17
C GLU A 16 21.28 10.80 3.18
N GLY A 17 20.13 10.12 3.36
CA GLY A 17 18.93 10.23 2.53
C GLY A 17 17.87 11.20 3.07
N LEU A 18 18.29 12.24 3.80
CA LEU A 18 17.41 13.28 4.39
C LEU A 18 16.81 14.24 3.33
N ALA A 19 16.72 13.81 2.08
CA ALA A 19 16.29 14.62 0.95
C ALA A 19 14.87 14.23 0.54
N ALA A 20 13.91 15.04 1.01
CA ALA A 20 12.47 14.97 0.76
C ALA A 20 11.74 13.87 1.57
N GLY A 21 11.00 14.30 2.60
CA GLY A 21 10.12 13.44 3.40
C GLY A 21 8.91 12.93 2.61
N VAL A 22 9.17 12.19 1.54
CA VAL A 22 8.17 11.50 0.73
C VAL A 22 7.74 10.27 1.50
N ARG A 23 6.47 10.22 1.89
CA ARG A 23 5.88 9.04 2.52
C ARG A 23 5.29 8.17 1.42
N ILE A 24 5.86 6.98 1.23
CA ILE A 24 5.30 6.00 0.31
C ILE A 24 4.40 5.06 1.09
N TRP A 25 3.26 4.71 0.50
CA TRP A 25 2.27 3.80 1.03
C TRP A 25 2.20 2.58 0.13
N ASP A 26 2.61 1.45 0.69
CA ASP A 26 2.61 0.17 0.02
C ASP A 26 1.30 -0.57 0.29
N VAL A 27 0.66 -1.05 -0.77
CA VAL A 27 -0.52 -1.90 -0.68
C VAL A 27 -0.10 -3.35 -0.94
N HIS A 28 -0.28 -4.19 0.07
CA HIS A 28 0.05 -5.60 0.03
C HIS A 28 -1.22 -6.45 0.03
N GLN A 29 -1.33 -7.38 -0.92
CA GLN A 29 -2.42 -8.35 -0.99
C GLN A 29 -1.85 -9.75 -0.77
N GLN A 30 -2.29 -10.44 0.28
CA GLN A 30 -1.70 -11.72 0.73
C GLN A 30 -0.16 -11.69 0.89
N GLY A 31 0.39 -10.55 1.31
CA GLY A 31 1.84 -10.37 1.47
C GLY A 31 2.59 -10.05 0.18
N LEU A 32 1.91 -9.91 -0.96
CA LEU A 32 2.51 -9.46 -2.22
C LEU A 32 2.25 -7.97 -2.43
N LEU A 33 3.28 -7.20 -2.75
CA LEU A 33 3.15 -5.79 -3.11
C LEU A 33 2.39 -5.66 -4.43
N VAL A 34 1.22 -5.02 -4.40
CA VAL A 34 0.34 -4.83 -5.57
C VAL A 34 0.19 -3.36 -5.96
N GLY A 35 0.56 -2.42 -5.08
CA GLY A 35 0.53 -0.99 -5.39
C GLY A 35 1.44 -0.17 -4.47
N MET A 36 1.91 0.98 -4.98
CA MET A 36 2.70 1.96 -4.22
C MET A 36 2.13 3.35 -4.49
N PHE A 37 1.88 4.12 -3.44
CA PHE A 37 1.24 5.44 -3.53
C PHE A 37 2.01 6.47 -2.72
N HIS A 38 1.94 7.74 -3.12
CA HIS A 38 2.54 8.85 -2.38
C HIS A 38 1.60 9.43 -1.32
N ASN A 39 0.32 9.02 -1.32
CA ASN A 39 -0.72 9.50 -0.42
C ASN A 39 -1.43 8.32 0.26
N GLU A 40 -1.67 8.42 1.57
CA GLU A 40 -2.39 7.41 2.35
C GLU A 40 -3.79 7.18 1.78
N HIS A 41 -4.47 8.27 1.41
CA HIS A 41 -5.83 8.22 0.91
C HIS A 41 -5.94 7.39 -0.37
N GLU A 42 -5.02 7.57 -1.32
CA GLU A 42 -5.02 6.80 -2.58
C GLU A 42 -4.74 5.31 -2.32
N ALA A 43 -3.79 4.99 -1.43
CA ALA A 43 -3.53 3.62 -1.04
C ALA A 43 -4.75 2.94 -0.38
N HIS A 44 -5.48 3.70 0.45
CA HIS A 44 -6.65 3.20 1.14
C HIS A 44 -7.85 3.04 0.20
N GLN A 45 -8.03 3.94 -0.79
CA GLN A 45 -9.03 3.75 -1.85
C GLN A 45 -8.73 2.49 -2.66
N TYR A 46 -7.48 2.30 -3.08
CA TYR A 46 -7.08 1.13 -3.84
C TYR A 46 -7.27 -0.18 -3.05
N ARG A 47 -7.03 -0.15 -1.73
CA ARG A 47 -7.33 -1.27 -0.83
C ARG A 47 -8.81 -1.67 -0.91
N VAL A 48 -9.71 -0.70 -0.81
CA VAL A 48 -11.16 -0.93 -0.86
C VAL A 48 -11.57 -1.51 -2.23
N GLU A 49 -11.07 -0.94 -3.32
CA GLU A 49 -11.35 -1.45 -4.67
C GLU A 49 -10.91 -2.92 -4.83
N LEU A 50 -9.74 -3.28 -4.30
CA LEU A 50 -9.27 -4.67 -4.31
C LEU A 50 -10.18 -5.58 -3.47
N GLU A 51 -10.57 -5.16 -2.27
CA GLU A 51 -11.49 -5.91 -1.41
C GLU A 51 -12.86 -6.15 -2.10
N GLU A 52 -13.38 -5.14 -2.81
CA GLU A 52 -14.64 -5.24 -3.57
C GLU A 52 -14.51 -6.17 -4.79
N LEU A 53 -13.43 -6.04 -5.57
CA LEU A 53 -13.16 -6.91 -6.72
C LEU A 53 -13.03 -8.37 -6.30
N GLU A 54 -12.37 -8.63 -5.18
CA GLU A 54 -12.26 -9.97 -4.63
C GLU A 54 -13.61 -10.52 -4.15
N SER A 55 -14.41 -9.70 -3.48
CA SER A 55 -15.73 -10.10 -3.00
C SER A 55 -16.65 -10.52 -4.16
N GLN A 56 -16.55 -9.80 -5.28
CA GLN A 56 -17.24 -10.14 -6.53
C GLN A 56 -16.73 -11.45 -7.13
N ARG A 57 -15.41 -11.69 -7.16
CA ARG A 57 -14.82 -12.94 -7.66
C ARG A 57 -15.16 -14.15 -6.80
N ALA A 58 -15.25 -14.00 -5.48
CA ALA A 58 -15.61 -15.08 -4.56
C ALA A 58 -17.08 -15.50 -4.65
N THR A 59 -17.92 -14.68 -5.29
CA THR A 59 -19.36 -14.93 -5.46
C THR A 59 -19.69 -15.61 -6.81
N GLN A 60 -18.72 -15.78 -7.71
CA GLN A 60 -18.89 -16.51 -8.98
C GLN A 60 -18.51 -17.99 -8.89
#